data_AF-A0A660WBY6-F1
#
_entry.id   AF-A0A660WBY6-F1
#
_cell.length_a   1.000
_cell.length_b   1.000
_cell.length_c   1.000
_cell.angle_alpha   90.00
_cell.angle_beta   90.00
_cell.angle_gamma   90.00
#
_symmetry.space_group_name_H-M   'P 1'
#
loop_
_entity.id
_entity.type
_entity.pdbx_description
1 polymer ?
#
loop_
_entity_poly.entity_id
_entity_poly.type
_entity_poly.pdbx_seq_one_letter_code
_entity_poly.pdbx_strand_id
1 'polypeptide(L)'
;MKFIAAFIITVGFAFFCDVVAKADETSIVPAEAVARAEAFFIAALGDERQLPVVLKGLQSTGDAELLPVFAAICKSGDKQRRLLASAMIDKVAGQAAAGALLDRLFHDPSMAVRSTALIRLAAIEAITPEQLIAATKIDDEGVQIIAARALVRARRSDAAKAVLKKLAKSRDADTAALARMSLLAGGDQTQIGPLRKIILDPATEPARLIRMLDQIRLEKIAAALPVAQFLAKPDQLQSVRVRALMAIDALSPEAGPVLAQAIRTSDSLAFRLNVLRILAQRPDGRELVREFADGPGDDTFATVARFELARQAGGETAQQTVARAIAREHPIVIEYVLTRMQQDVQARGEKADFYTAPILKYLRGIDVNPGQMSPANGRAAMAVQLLGELDSPDARKGLWDILAQGDTDPLKQLTAGALYRCKNRQIASLLRPSLGSPFPNLRIYSALLLGRAGRTSAIPALLRLQELSRQNQADVLTLANWYLLKMSGQSKKTVEKLVQSIK
;
A
#
# COMPACT_ATOMS: atom_id res chain seq x y z
N MET A 1 32.69 -5.32 -34.18
CA MET A 1 32.74 -6.46 -33.22
C MET A 1 32.05 -6.20 -31.88
N LYS A 2 32.14 -5.03 -31.24
CA LYS A 2 31.47 -4.77 -29.94
C LYS A 2 29.92 -4.87 -29.97
N PHE A 3 29.28 -4.58 -31.11
CA PHE A 3 27.82 -4.71 -31.27
C PHE A 3 27.31 -6.16 -31.32
N ILE A 4 28.10 -7.08 -31.90
CA ILE A 4 27.71 -8.50 -32.03
C ILE A 4 27.79 -9.21 -30.67
N ALA A 5 28.80 -8.88 -29.85
CA ALA A 5 28.92 -9.43 -28.50
C ALA A 5 27.77 -9.00 -27.58
N ALA A 6 27.36 -7.72 -27.62
CA ALA A 6 26.21 -7.24 -26.86
C ALA A 6 24.90 -7.89 -27.30
N PHE A 7 24.70 -8.08 -28.61
CA PHE A 7 23.50 -8.73 -29.16
C PHE A 7 23.40 -10.22 -28.78
N ILE A 8 24.51 -10.98 -28.87
CA ILE A 8 24.54 -12.40 -28.50
C ILE A 8 24.28 -12.60 -26.99
N ILE A 9 24.79 -11.71 -26.13
CA ILE A 9 24.56 -11.79 -24.68
C ILE A 9 23.09 -11.47 -24.33
N THR A 10 22.50 -10.45 -24.94
CA THR A 10 21.10 -10.06 -24.65
C THR A 10 20.09 -11.08 -25.20
N VAL A 11 20.30 -11.58 -26.42
CA VAL A 11 19.44 -12.63 -27.00
C VAL A 11 19.63 -13.96 -26.27
N GLY A 12 20.86 -14.30 -25.89
CA GLY A 12 21.17 -15.50 -25.10
C GLY A 12 20.53 -15.48 -23.71
N PHE A 13 20.50 -14.32 -23.04
CA PHE A 13 19.85 -14.19 -21.73
C PHE A 13 18.32 -14.29 -21.82
N ALA A 14 17.69 -13.62 -22.80
CA ALA A 14 16.25 -13.74 -23.03
C ALA A 14 15.86 -15.19 -23.39
N PHE A 15 16.62 -15.84 -24.25
CA PHE A 15 16.41 -17.24 -24.63
C PHE A 15 16.66 -18.21 -23.47
N PHE A 16 17.66 -17.97 -22.62
CA PHE A 16 17.92 -18.78 -21.44
C PHE A 16 16.79 -18.66 -20.40
N CYS A 17 16.29 -17.44 -20.14
CA CYS A 17 15.12 -17.24 -19.27
C CYS A 17 13.87 -17.99 -19.79
N ASP A 18 13.67 -18.02 -21.10
CA ASP A 18 12.53 -18.71 -21.74
C ASP A 18 12.69 -20.24 -21.81
N VAL A 19 13.91 -20.74 -22.06
CA VAL A 19 14.23 -22.17 -22.08
C VAL A 19 14.18 -22.77 -20.67
N VAL A 20 14.70 -22.05 -19.67
CA VAL A 20 14.53 -22.44 -18.26
C VAL A 20 13.04 -22.44 -17.90
N ALA A 21 12.24 -21.49 -18.37
CA ALA A 21 10.79 -21.47 -18.10
C ALA A 21 10.01 -22.65 -18.69
N LYS A 22 10.50 -23.30 -19.77
CA LYS A 22 9.81 -24.40 -20.47
C LYS A 22 10.09 -25.81 -19.92
N ALA A 23 11.03 -25.97 -18.98
CA ALA A 23 11.35 -27.26 -18.36
C ALA A 23 10.50 -27.57 -17.10
N ASP A 24 9.22 -27.18 -17.06
CA ASP A 24 8.29 -27.52 -15.95
C ASP A 24 7.72 -28.93 -16.19
N GLU A 25 8.51 -29.95 -15.86
CA GLU A 25 8.10 -31.36 -15.87
C GLU A 25 7.23 -31.67 -14.63
N THR A 26 5.96 -32.03 -14.89
CA THR A 26 5.11 -33.07 -14.26
C THR A 26 5.18 -33.38 -12.76
N SER A 27 5.72 -32.50 -11.90
CA SER A 27 5.62 -32.71 -10.45
C SER A 27 4.16 -32.59 -10.01
N ILE A 28 3.57 -33.71 -9.61
CA ILE A 28 2.21 -33.78 -9.07
C ILE A 28 2.30 -33.61 -7.56
N VAL A 29 1.44 -32.76 -6.99
CA VAL A 29 1.32 -32.62 -5.53
C VAL A 29 0.77 -33.94 -4.96
N PRO A 30 1.48 -34.62 -4.05
CA PRO A 30 1.01 -35.87 -3.47
C PRO A 30 -0.32 -35.71 -2.73
N ALA A 31 -1.22 -36.70 -2.82
CA ALA A 31 -2.53 -36.67 -2.17
C ALA A 31 -2.42 -36.49 -0.64
N GLU A 32 -1.41 -37.08 -0.02
CA GLU A 32 -1.13 -36.91 1.42
C GLU A 32 -0.78 -35.47 1.79
N ALA A 33 -0.07 -34.75 0.91
CA ALA A 33 0.28 -33.35 1.14
C ALA A 33 -0.97 -32.46 1.06
N VAL A 34 -1.89 -32.76 0.15
CA VAL A 34 -3.21 -32.11 0.10
C VAL A 34 -3.97 -32.36 1.40
N ALA A 35 -4.06 -33.62 1.86
CA ALA A 35 -4.75 -33.96 3.10
C ALA A 35 -4.14 -33.25 4.32
N ARG A 36 -2.80 -33.16 4.40
CA ARG A 36 -2.10 -32.40 5.46
C ARG A 36 -2.43 -30.90 5.40
N ALA A 37 -2.48 -30.31 4.21
CA ALA A 37 -2.83 -28.91 4.05
C ALA A 37 -4.28 -28.62 4.49
N GLU A 38 -5.22 -29.51 4.14
CA GLU A 38 -6.61 -29.43 4.61
C GLU A 38 -6.70 -29.51 6.13
N ALA A 39 -6.04 -30.50 6.74
CA ALA A 39 -6.03 -30.69 8.19
C ALA A 39 -5.41 -29.48 8.92
N PHE A 40 -4.33 -28.92 8.37
CA PHE A 40 -3.72 -27.70 8.88
C PHE A 40 -4.72 -26.55 8.93
N PHE A 41 -5.42 -26.27 7.83
CA PHE A 41 -6.37 -25.15 7.80
C PHE A 41 -7.58 -25.36 8.72
N ILE A 42 -8.12 -26.58 8.79
CA ILE A 42 -9.21 -26.89 9.72
C ILE A 42 -8.79 -26.63 11.16
N ALA A 43 -7.60 -27.10 11.56
CA ALA A 43 -7.07 -26.87 12.90
C ALA A 43 -6.78 -25.38 13.16
N ALA A 44 -6.09 -24.71 12.24
CA ALA A 44 -5.61 -23.35 12.43
C ALA A 44 -6.73 -22.29 12.39
N LEU A 45 -7.79 -22.52 11.60
CA LEU A 45 -8.98 -21.65 11.62
C LEU A 45 -9.86 -21.90 12.86
N GLY A 46 -9.74 -23.07 13.48
CA GLY A 46 -10.36 -23.40 14.78
C GLY A 46 -9.64 -22.74 15.96
N ASP A 47 -8.32 -22.58 15.89
CA ASP A 47 -7.45 -22.05 16.96
C ASP A 47 -7.43 -20.51 16.98
N GLU A 48 -7.88 -19.90 18.08
CA GLU A 48 -7.90 -18.45 18.27
C GLU A 48 -6.52 -17.80 18.21
N ARG A 49 -5.45 -18.51 18.60
CA ARG A 49 -4.08 -17.98 18.59
C ARG A 49 -3.51 -17.95 17.18
N GLN A 50 -3.88 -18.92 16.35
CA GLN A 50 -3.37 -19.04 14.98
C GLN A 50 -4.20 -18.25 13.97
N LEU A 51 -5.49 -18.10 14.21
CA LEU A 51 -6.43 -17.48 13.28
C LEU A 51 -5.94 -16.13 12.73
N PRO A 52 -5.45 -15.15 13.53
CA PRO A 52 -5.00 -13.87 12.98
C PRO A 52 -3.84 -14.01 12.00
N VAL A 53 -2.90 -14.92 12.26
CA VAL A 53 -1.72 -15.14 11.41
C VAL A 53 -2.11 -15.89 10.13
N VAL A 54 -2.96 -16.90 10.24
CA VAL A 54 -3.47 -17.65 9.07
C VAL A 54 -4.31 -16.76 8.17
N LEU A 55 -5.22 -15.95 8.73
CA LEU A 55 -6.00 -15.00 7.91
C LEU A 55 -5.12 -13.95 7.25
N LYS A 56 -4.10 -13.44 7.95
CA LYS A 56 -3.12 -12.52 7.34
C LYS A 56 -2.36 -13.18 6.19
N GLY A 57 -1.91 -14.43 6.37
CA GLY A 57 -1.23 -15.21 5.34
C GLY A 57 -2.12 -15.40 4.11
N LEU A 58 -3.33 -15.92 4.31
CA LEU A 58 -4.34 -16.08 3.26
C LEU A 58 -4.69 -14.76 2.57
N GLN A 59 -4.87 -13.68 3.33
CA GLN A 59 -5.14 -12.33 2.82
C GLN A 59 -4.02 -11.81 1.93
N SER A 60 -2.75 -12.13 2.24
CA SER A 60 -1.61 -11.68 1.45
C SER A 60 -1.50 -12.33 0.07
N THR A 61 -2.23 -13.44 -0.16
CA THR A 61 -2.28 -14.10 -1.46
C THR A 61 -3.08 -13.30 -2.50
N GLY A 62 -4.08 -12.52 -2.05
CA GLY A 62 -5.04 -11.85 -2.92
C GLY A 62 -5.88 -12.81 -3.77
N ASP A 63 -6.06 -14.06 -3.34
CA ASP A 63 -6.78 -15.09 -4.10
C ASP A 63 -8.28 -15.06 -3.83
N ALA A 64 -9.07 -14.62 -4.81
CA ALA A 64 -10.52 -14.49 -4.70
C ALA A 64 -11.24 -15.80 -4.37
N GLU A 65 -10.63 -16.98 -4.60
CA GLU A 65 -11.19 -18.28 -4.18
C GLU A 65 -11.37 -18.40 -2.66
N LEU A 66 -10.67 -17.58 -1.87
CA LEU A 66 -10.78 -17.55 -0.41
C LEU A 66 -11.99 -16.75 0.09
N LEU A 67 -12.72 -16.03 -0.78
CA LEU A 67 -13.88 -15.22 -0.39
C LEU A 67 -14.90 -16.01 0.46
N PRO A 68 -15.30 -17.26 0.11
CA PRO A 68 -16.25 -18.01 0.92
C PRO A 68 -15.76 -18.27 2.35
N VAL A 69 -14.46 -18.53 2.53
CA VAL A 69 -13.86 -18.76 3.86
C VAL A 69 -13.96 -17.48 4.70
N PHE A 70 -13.53 -16.34 4.17
CA PHE A 70 -13.64 -15.06 4.88
C PHE A 70 -15.10 -14.68 5.16
N ALA A 71 -16.00 -14.90 4.21
CA ALA A 71 -17.43 -14.64 4.38
C ALA A 71 -18.07 -15.52 5.47
N ALA A 72 -17.64 -16.78 5.60
CA ALA A 72 -18.06 -17.67 6.69
C ALA A 72 -17.56 -17.16 8.05
N ILE A 73 -16.30 -16.73 8.15
CA ILE A 73 -15.74 -16.18 9.40
C ILE A 73 -16.40 -14.85 9.77
N CYS A 74 -16.77 -14.03 8.80
CA CYS A 74 -17.61 -12.85 9.02
C CYS A 74 -18.92 -13.20 9.73
N LYS A 75 -19.43 -14.43 9.62
CA LYS A 75 -20.68 -14.89 10.26
C LYS A 75 -20.47 -15.62 11.58
N SER A 76 -19.24 -15.80 12.04
CA SER A 76 -18.95 -16.53 13.28
C SER A 76 -19.60 -15.90 14.51
N GLY A 77 -19.96 -16.72 15.50
CA GLY A 77 -20.49 -16.25 16.78
C GLY A 77 -19.52 -15.33 17.55
N ASP A 78 -18.22 -15.47 17.34
CA ASP A 78 -17.19 -14.67 18.01
C ASP A 78 -16.99 -13.28 17.38
N LYS A 79 -17.03 -12.23 18.20
CA LYS A 79 -16.88 -10.83 17.75
C LYS A 79 -15.52 -10.55 17.11
N GLN A 80 -14.42 -11.08 17.66
CA GLN A 80 -13.07 -10.81 17.16
C GLN A 80 -12.85 -11.45 15.80
N ARG A 81 -13.35 -12.68 15.61
CA ARG A 81 -13.36 -13.37 14.32
C ARG A 81 -14.07 -12.54 13.25
N ARG A 82 -15.28 -12.06 13.55
CA ARG A 82 -16.06 -11.22 12.62
C ARG A 82 -15.34 -9.92 12.29
N LEU A 83 -14.76 -9.27 13.30
CA LEU A 83 -14.02 -8.01 13.12
C LEU A 83 -12.78 -8.20 12.24
N LEU A 84 -11.97 -9.23 12.53
CA LEU A 84 -10.77 -9.56 11.76
C LEU A 84 -11.11 -9.89 10.30
N ALA A 85 -12.10 -10.76 10.06
CA ALA A 85 -12.51 -11.13 8.72
C ALA A 85 -13.08 -9.93 7.95
N SER A 86 -13.94 -9.12 8.58
CA SER A 86 -14.50 -7.91 7.97
C SER A 86 -13.43 -6.89 7.61
N ALA A 87 -12.35 -6.80 8.40
CA ALA A 87 -11.24 -5.88 8.13
C ALA A 87 -10.33 -6.30 6.96
N MET A 88 -10.43 -7.57 6.51
CA MET A 88 -9.48 -8.18 5.56
C MET A 88 -10.13 -8.67 4.27
N ILE A 89 -11.43 -8.95 4.26
CA ILE A 89 -12.13 -9.61 3.15
C ILE A 89 -12.05 -8.82 1.83
N ASP A 90 -11.99 -7.49 1.88
CA ASP A 90 -11.81 -6.65 0.69
C ASP A 90 -10.45 -6.85 0.00
N LYS A 91 -9.42 -7.25 0.76
CA LYS A 91 -8.07 -7.49 0.23
C LYS A 91 -7.92 -8.81 -0.51
N VAL A 92 -8.90 -9.70 -0.36
CA VAL A 92 -8.95 -11.00 -1.03
C VAL A 92 -9.77 -10.92 -2.31
N ALA A 93 -10.91 -10.22 -2.27
CA ALA A 93 -11.91 -10.30 -3.34
C ALA A 93 -12.38 -8.95 -3.89
N GLY A 94 -11.80 -7.84 -3.44
CA GLY A 94 -12.19 -6.49 -3.88
C GLY A 94 -13.69 -6.26 -3.72
N GLN A 95 -14.35 -5.84 -4.80
CA GLN A 95 -15.79 -5.58 -4.83
C GLN A 95 -16.66 -6.81 -4.59
N ALA A 96 -16.18 -8.03 -4.87
CA ALA A 96 -16.96 -9.25 -4.61
C ALA A 96 -17.20 -9.48 -3.10
N ALA A 97 -16.45 -8.81 -2.22
CA ALA A 97 -16.69 -8.82 -0.78
C ALA A 97 -17.94 -8.04 -0.32
N ALA A 98 -18.54 -7.24 -1.21
CA ALA A 98 -19.61 -6.29 -0.84
C ALA A 98 -20.80 -6.96 -0.15
N GLY A 99 -21.28 -8.11 -0.65
CA GLY A 99 -22.43 -8.81 -0.06
C GLY A 99 -22.20 -9.20 1.41
N ALA A 100 -21.02 -9.75 1.71
CA ALA A 100 -20.67 -10.13 3.09
C ALA A 100 -20.52 -8.90 4.00
N LEU A 101 -19.94 -7.81 3.49
CA LEU A 101 -19.78 -6.58 4.25
C LEU A 101 -21.11 -5.84 4.49
N LEU A 102 -22.02 -5.83 3.50
CA LEU A 102 -23.36 -5.24 3.65
C LEU A 102 -24.16 -5.97 4.72
N ASP A 103 -24.12 -7.30 4.71
CA ASP A 103 -24.75 -8.10 5.75
C ASP A 103 -24.20 -7.76 7.15
N ARG A 104 -22.88 -7.57 7.28
CA ARG A 104 -22.28 -7.11 8.55
C ARG A 104 -22.69 -5.69 8.92
N LEU A 105 -22.74 -4.76 7.98
CA LEU A 105 -23.15 -3.39 8.23
C LEU A 105 -24.56 -3.32 8.84
N PHE A 106 -25.51 -4.06 8.30
CA PHE A 106 -26.92 -3.94 8.70
C PHE A 106 -27.34 -4.89 9.81
N HIS A 107 -26.68 -6.03 9.98
CA HIS A 107 -27.14 -7.09 10.90
C HIS A 107 -26.14 -7.47 12.00
N ASP A 108 -24.90 -6.96 11.99
CA ASP A 108 -23.96 -7.33 13.05
C ASP A 108 -24.33 -6.67 14.39
N PRO A 109 -24.35 -7.41 15.51
CA PRO A 109 -24.65 -6.84 16.82
C PRO A 109 -23.57 -5.85 17.31
N SER A 110 -22.33 -5.96 16.83
CA SER A 110 -21.20 -5.14 17.28
C SER A 110 -21.02 -3.87 16.44
N MET A 111 -21.08 -2.71 17.10
CA MET A 111 -20.78 -1.39 16.51
C MET A 111 -19.45 -1.35 15.76
N ALA A 112 -18.41 -1.96 16.33
CA ALA A 112 -17.07 -1.98 15.73
C ALA A 112 -17.03 -2.76 14.42
N VAL A 113 -17.84 -3.82 14.29
CA VAL A 113 -17.90 -4.64 13.07
C VAL A 113 -18.68 -3.88 12.00
N ARG A 114 -19.84 -3.28 12.35
CA ARG A 114 -20.63 -2.45 11.43
C ARG A 114 -19.81 -1.28 10.87
N SER A 115 -19.14 -0.53 11.74
CA SER A 115 -18.27 0.58 11.34
C SER A 115 -17.13 0.12 10.44
N THR A 116 -16.48 -1.01 10.77
CA THR A 116 -15.43 -1.60 9.92
C THR A 116 -15.96 -1.98 8.55
N ALA A 117 -17.12 -2.63 8.50
CA ALA A 117 -17.76 -3.03 7.26
C ALA A 117 -18.10 -1.85 6.36
N LEU A 118 -18.66 -0.77 6.92
CA LEU A 118 -18.94 0.47 6.18
C LEU A 118 -17.66 1.12 5.64
N ILE A 119 -16.60 1.19 6.44
CA ILE A 119 -15.31 1.73 5.98
C ILE A 119 -14.77 0.90 4.82
N ARG A 120 -14.85 -0.44 4.90
CA ARG A 120 -14.39 -1.32 3.83
C ARG A 120 -15.22 -1.17 2.57
N LEU A 121 -16.55 -1.15 2.68
CA LEU A 121 -17.47 -0.93 1.56
C LEU A 121 -17.19 0.39 0.82
N ALA A 122 -16.95 1.46 1.57
CA ALA A 122 -16.56 2.74 0.99
C ALA A 122 -15.19 2.68 0.28
N ALA A 123 -14.22 1.93 0.85
CA ALA A 123 -12.89 1.79 0.26
C ALA A 123 -12.86 0.98 -1.05
N ILE A 124 -13.82 0.07 -1.25
CA ILE A 124 -14.00 -0.68 -2.50
C ILE A 124 -15.10 -0.09 -3.40
N GLU A 125 -15.63 1.07 -3.05
CA GLU A 125 -16.68 1.77 -3.81
C GLU A 125 -17.93 0.91 -4.08
N ALA A 126 -18.32 0.06 -3.11
CA ALA A 126 -19.42 -0.90 -3.26
C ALA A 126 -20.63 -0.61 -2.36
N ILE A 127 -20.80 0.64 -1.93
CA ILE A 127 -21.98 1.09 -1.16
C ILE A 127 -22.77 2.13 -1.95
N THR A 128 -24.09 1.94 -2.04
CA THR A 128 -24.98 2.86 -2.76
C THR A 128 -25.45 4.03 -1.89
N PRO A 129 -25.89 5.15 -2.48
CA PRO A 129 -26.51 6.25 -1.73
C PRO A 129 -27.69 5.80 -0.84
N GLU A 130 -28.52 4.88 -1.31
CA GLU A 130 -29.68 4.36 -0.57
C GLU A 130 -29.24 3.55 0.64
N GLN A 131 -28.19 2.73 0.49
CA GLN A 131 -27.58 1.99 1.59
C GLN A 131 -26.92 2.93 2.60
N LEU A 132 -26.31 4.04 2.15
CA LEU A 132 -25.80 5.07 3.05
C LEU A 132 -26.93 5.75 3.84
N ILE A 133 -28.06 6.05 3.20
CA ILE A 133 -29.25 6.59 3.88
C ILE A 133 -29.81 5.58 4.89
N ALA A 134 -29.82 4.29 4.58
CA ALA A 134 -30.18 3.26 5.55
C ALA A 134 -29.19 3.21 6.72
N ALA A 135 -27.88 3.31 6.43
CA ALA A 135 -26.84 3.29 7.44
C ALA A 135 -26.89 4.51 8.39
N THR A 136 -27.37 5.68 7.95
CA THR A 136 -27.57 6.84 8.85
C THR A 136 -28.68 6.62 9.88
N LYS A 137 -29.52 5.59 9.71
CA LYS A 137 -30.60 5.23 10.64
C LYS A 137 -30.18 4.16 11.66
N ILE A 138 -29.02 3.54 11.49
CA ILE A 138 -28.46 2.60 12.48
C ILE A 138 -28.12 3.39 13.74
N ASP A 139 -28.56 2.95 14.91
CA ASP A 139 -28.30 3.63 16.18
C ASP A 139 -26.86 3.42 16.67
N ASP A 140 -25.92 4.04 15.95
CA ASP A 140 -24.49 3.93 16.16
C ASP A 140 -23.83 5.20 15.62
N GLU A 141 -23.35 6.09 16.49
CA GLU A 141 -22.78 7.37 16.06
C GLU A 141 -21.61 7.21 15.09
N GLY A 142 -20.80 6.15 15.24
CA GLY A 142 -19.68 5.84 14.36
C GLY A 142 -20.14 5.49 12.94
N VAL A 143 -21.15 4.63 12.83
CA VAL A 143 -21.77 4.31 11.52
C VAL A 143 -22.47 5.54 10.94
N GLN A 144 -23.22 6.26 11.75
CA GLN A 144 -23.96 7.47 11.35
C GLN A 144 -23.02 8.53 10.77
N ILE A 145 -21.90 8.85 11.43
CA ILE A 145 -20.98 9.88 10.94
C ILE A 145 -20.26 9.46 9.67
N ILE A 146 -19.86 8.19 9.54
CA ILE A 146 -19.21 7.69 8.33
C ILE A 146 -20.18 7.73 7.15
N ALA A 147 -21.42 7.28 7.35
CA ALA A 147 -22.44 7.25 6.31
C ALA A 147 -22.87 8.66 5.88
N ALA A 148 -23.07 9.57 6.84
CA ALA A 148 -23.42 10.95 6.58
C ALA A 148 -22.33 11.69 5.78
N ARG A 149 -21.05 11.48 6.12
CA ARG A 149 -19.92 12.05 5.37
C ARG A 149 -19.84 11.51 3.94
N ALA A 150 -20.08 10.21 3.77
CA ALA A 150 -20.11 9.61 2.43
C ALA A 150 -21.26 10.20 1.58
N LEU A 151 -22.44 10.47 2.17
CA LEU A 151 -23.53 11.17 1.48
C LEU A 151 -23.17 12.59 1.06
N VAL A 152 -22.48 13.36 1.92
CA VAL A 152 -22.01 14.71 1.58
C VAL A 152 -21.03 14.65 0.39
N ARG A 153 -20.09 13.70 0.38
CA ARG A 153 -19.16 13.48 -0.75
C ARG A 153 -19.90 13.09 -2.04
N ALA A 154 -20.98 12.33 -1.92
CA ALA A 154 -21.86 11.96 -3.02
C ALA A 154 -22.83 13.08 -3.44
N ARG A 155 -22.66 14.32 -2.94
CA ARG A 155 -23.54 15.47 -3.21
C ARG A 155 -25.01 15.21 -2.83
N ARG A 156 -25.23 14.51 -1.73
CA ARG A 156 -26.53 14.19 -1.13
C ARG A 156 -26.64 14.77 0.30
N SER A 157 -26.13 15.97 0.50
CA SER A 157 -26.03 16.61 1.82
C SER A 157 -27.38 16.75 2.54
N ASP A 158 -28.48 16.96 1.81
CA ASP A 158 -29.81 17.07 2.38
C ASP A 158 -30.25 15.79 3.12
N ALA A 159 -29.91 14.61 2.57
CA ALA A 159 -30.21 13.33 3.19
C ALA A 159 -29.41 13.09 4.49
N ALA A 160 -28.25 13.74 4.64
CA ALA A 160 -27.41 13.66 5.83
C ALA A 160 -27.69 14.75 6.87
N LYS A 161 -28.40 15.83 6.51
CA LYS A 161 -28.52 17.06 7.30
C LYS A 161 -29.06 16.83 8.71
N ALA A 162 -30.13 16.04 8.84
CA ALA A 162 -30.76 15.77 10.13
C ALA A 162 -29.82 15.02 11.09
N VAL A 163 -29.19 13.95 10.61
CA VAL A 163 -28.24 13.16 11.42
C VAL A 163 -26.99 13.96 11.75
N LEU A 164 -26.48 14.77 10.83
CA LEU A 164 -25.33 15.64 11.09
C LEU A 164 -25.61 16.69 12.16
N LYS A 165 -26.81 17.30 12.17
CA LYS A 165 -27.23 18.22 13.23
C LYS A 165 -27.29 17.56 14.61
N LYS A 166 -27.73 16.29 14.66
CA LYS A 166 -27.68 15.48 15.89
C LYS A 166 -26.23 15.25 16.31
N LEU A 167 -25.40 14.73 15.40
CA LEU A 167 -24.00 14.36 15.69
C LEU A 167 -23.11 15.56 16.00
N ALA A 168 -23.41 16.75 15.49
CA ALA A 168 -22.74 18.00 15.87
C ALA A 168 -22.90 18.34 17.36
N LYS A 169 -23.81 17.67 18.08
CA LYS A 169 -24.01 17.77 19.53
C LYS A 169 -23.50 16.53 20.29
N SER A 170 -22.80 15.60 19.61
CA SER A 170 -22.22 14.43 20.24
C SER A 170 -21.23 14.84 21.35
N ARG A 171 -21.15 13.98 22.39
CA ARG A 171 -20.14 14.10 23.45
C ARG A 171 -18.76 13.71 22.96
N ASP A 172 -18.68 12.90 21.91
CA ASP A 172 -17.41 12.59 21.24
C ASP A 172 -16.98 13.80 20.40
N ALA A 173 -15.90 14.45 20.85
CA ALA A 173 -15.43 15.69 20.24
C ALA A 173 -15.01 15.51 18.77
N ASP A 174 -14.52 14.33 18.39
CA ASP A 174 -14.16 14.03 17.00
C ASP A 174 -15.41 13.91 16.13
N THR A 175 -16.41 13.12 16.55
CA THR A 175 -17.69 12.99 15.86
C THR A 175 -18.37 14.35 15.71
N ALA A 176 -18.40 15.14 16.77
CA ALA A 176 -19.00 16.47 16.74
C ALA A 176 -18.23 17.43 15.81
N ALA A 177 -16.90 17.40 15.79
CA ALA A 177 -16.09 18.22 14.87
C ALA A 177 -16.33 17.83 13.40
N LEU A 178 -16.28 16.53 13.08
CA LEU A 178 -16.47 16.03 11.73
C LEU A 178 -17.89 16.28 11.21
N ALA A 179 -18.89 16.17 12.09
CA ALA A 179 -20.28 16.48 11.74
C ALA A 179 -20.46 17.96 11.37
N ARG A 180 -19.87 18.87 12.15
CA ARG A 180 -19.89 20.31 11.87
C ARG A 180 -19.19 20.65 10.55
N MET A 181 -18.07 20.00 10.25
CA MET A 181 -17.40 20.14 8.96
C MET A 181 -18.31 19.72 7.80
N SER A 182 -18.99 18.58 7.91
CA SER A 182 -19.93 18.12 6.87
C SER A 182 -21.16 19.01 6.73
N LEU A 183 -21.66 19.60 7.82
CA LEU A 183 -22.72 20.61 7.76
C LEU A 183 -22.25 21.86 7.01
N LEU A 184 -21.03 22.33 7.28
CA LEU A 184 -20.43 23.45 6.56
C LEU A 184 -20.27 23.13 5.06
N ALA A 185 -19.87 21.90 4.72
CA ALA A 185 -19.81 21.40 3.35
C ALA A 185 -21.19 21.41 2.66
N GLY A 186 -22.25 21.11 3.42
CA GLY A 186 -23.65 21.23 2.98
C GLY A 186 -24.20 22.66 2.96
N GLY A 187 -23.37 23.68 3.20
CA GLY A 187 -23.74 25.10 3.13
C GLY A 187 -24.18 25.73 4.45
N ASP A 188 -24.14 25.01 5.58
CA ASP A 188 -24.51 25.55 6.89
C ASP A 188 -23.38 26.44 7.47
N GLN A 189 -23.39 27.72 7.11
CA GLN A 189 -22.40 28.72 7.54
C GLN A 189 -22.40 28.96 9.06
N THR A 190 -23.46 28.55 9.78
CA THR A 190 -23.53 28.71 11.24
C THR A 190 -22.45 27.89 11.96
N GLN A 191 -21.88 26.89 11.29
CA GLN A 191 -20.83 26.03 11.85
C GLN A 191 -19.45 26.68 11.88
N ILE A 192 -19.21 27.80 11.19
CA ILE A 192 -17.92 28.50 11.19
C ILE A 192 -17.50 28.88 12.62
N GLY A 193 -18.40 29.45 13.40
CA GLY A 193 -18.12 29.89 14.78
C GLY A 193 -17.69 28.72 15.68
N PRO A 194 -18.49 27.65 15.82
CA PRO A 194 -18.11 26.44 16.55
C PRO A 194 -16.80 25.81 16.08
N LEU A 195 -16.57 25.73 14.76
CA LEU A 195 -15.33 25.16 14.21
C LEU A 195 -14.12 26.03 14.57
N ARG A 196 -14.25 27.35 14.48
CA ARG A 196 -13.19 28.29 14.87
C ARG A 196 -12.80 28.11 16.34
N LYS A 197 -13.77 27.89 17.24
CA LYS A 197 -13.48 27.61 18.65
C LYS A 197 -12.62 26.36 18.82
N ILE A 198 -12.93 25.28 18.08
CA ILE A 198 -12.13 24.04 18.11
C ILE A 198 -10.70 24.30 17.64
N ILE A 199 -10.54 25.02 16.54
CA ILE A 199 -9.22 25.27 15.92
C ILE A 199 -8.33 26.16 16.79
N LEU A 200 -8.93 27.15 17.47
CA LEU A 200 -8.22 28.09 18.33
C LEU A 200 -8.00 27.56 19.75
N ASP A 201 -8.61 26.42 20.10
CA ASP A 201 -8.41 25.78 21.40
C ASP A 201 -7.03 25.09 21.44
N PRO A 202 -6.10 25.54 22.30
CA PRO A 202 -4.77 24.92 22.43
C PRO A 202 -4.84 23.47 22.91
N ALA A 203 -5.94 23.04 23.54
CA ALA A 203 -6.15 21.66 23.97
C ALA A 203 -6.63 20.75 22.82
N THR A 204 -6.85 21.28 21.62
CA THR A 204 -7.22 20.45 20.48
C THR A 204 -6.03 19.65 19.97
N GLU A 205 -6.15 18.33 20.12
CA GLU A 205 -5.15 17.36 19.64
C GLU A 205 -4.84 17.52 18.14
N PRO A 206 -3.56 17.49 17.73
CA PRO A 206 -3.15 17.60 16.32
C PRO A 206 -3.81 16.55 15.40
N ALA A 207 -4.07 15.35 15.92
CA ALA A 207 -4.76 14.30 15.17
C ALA A 207 -6.19 14.71 14.76
N ARG A 208 -6.90 15.47 15.60
CA ARG A 208 -8.22 16.01 15.27
C ARG A 208 -8.13 17.06 14.16
N LEU A 209 -7.17 17.97 14.24
CA LEU A 209 -6.94 18.99 13.20
C LEU A 209 -6.59 18.33 11.85
N ILE A 210 -5.73 17.31 11.85
CA ILE A 210 -5.39 16.55 10.64
C ILE A 210 -6.63 15.91 10.02
N ARG A 211 -7.49 15.27 10.82
CA ARG A 211 -8.75 14.67 10.33
C ARG A 211 -9.70 15.72 9.76
N MET A 212 -9.78 16.90 10.37
CA MET A 212 -10.58 18.02 9.86
C MET A 212 -10.02 18.55 8.53
N LEU A 213 -8.71 18.74 8.41
CA LEU A 213 -8.04 19.18 7.17
C LEU A 213 -8.20 18.16 6.04
N ASP A 214 -8.07 16.87 6.33
CA ASP A 214 -8.33 15.80 5.37
C ASP A 214 -9.80 15.83 4.92
N GLN A 215 -10.73 16.14 5.82
CA GLN A 215 -12.13 16.32 5.47
C GLN A 215 -12.36 17.54 4.57
N ILE A 216 -11.76 18.70 4.87
CA ILE A 216 -11.82 19.90 4.00
C ILE A 216 -11.41 19.53 2.57
N ARG A 217 -10.29 18.82 2.45
CA ARG A 217 -9.73 18.39 1.16
C ARG A 217 -10.65 17.41 0.43
N LEU A 218 -11.18 16.40 1.12
CA LEU A 218 -11.99 15.33 0.53
C LEU A 218 -13.42 15.78 0.18
N GLU A 219 -14.03 16.64 1.01
CA GLU A 219 -15.39 17.16 0.82
C GLU A 219 -15.40 18.53 0.09
N LYS A 220 -14.23 19.03 -0.32
CA LYS A 220 -14.06 20.30 -1.07
C LYS A 220 -14.79 21.48 -0.42
N ILE A 221 -14.60 21.62 0.90
CA ILE A 221 -15.31 22.59 1.74
C ILE A 221 -14.72 23.99 1.55
N ALA A 222 -15.14 24.70 0.49
CA ALA A 222 -14.60 26.03 0.15
C ALA A 222 -14.70 27.05 1.30
N ALA A 223 -15.80 27.03 2.05
CA ALA A 223 -16.01 27.91 3.22
C ALA A 223 -14.98 27.69 4.35
N ALA A 224 -14.26 26.56 4.35
CA ALA A 224 -13.20 26.27 5.30
C ALA A 224 -11.80 26.66 4.81
N LEU A 225 -11.66 27.37 3.68
CA LEU A 225 -10.36 27.87 3.22
C LEU A 225 -9.64 28.74 4.28
N PRO A 226 -10.30 29.67 4.99
CA PRO A 226 -9.64 30.45 6.04
C PRO A 226 -9.07 29.59 7.18
N VAL A 227 -9.72 28.47 7.49
CA VAL A 227 -9.24 27.50 8.48
C VAL A 227 -7.94 26.86 8.00
N ALA A 228 -7.91 26.40 6.75
CA ALA A 228 -6.70 25.81 6.17
C ALA A 228 -5.56 26.85 6.11
N GLN A 229 -5.84 28.10 5.73
CA GLN A 229 -4.85 29.18 5.74
C GLN A 229 -4.29 29.47 7.12
N PHE A 230 -5.14 29.48 8.16
CA PHE A 230 -4.70 29.65 9.54
C PHE A 230 -3.77 28.51 9.97
N LEU A 231 -4.15 27.26 9.68
CA LEU A 231 -3.39 26.06 10.06
C LEU A 231 -2.11 25.83 9.22
N ALA A 232 -1.93 26.57 8.13
CA ALA A 232 -0.72 26.51 7.29
C ALA A 232 0.45 27.38 7.80
N LYS A 233 0.19 28.26 8.78
CA LYS A 233 1.17 29.22 9.30
C LYS A 233 2.39 28.54 9.97
N PRO A 234 3.54 29.22 10.04
CA PRO A 234 4.79 28.63 10.53
C PRO A 234 4.79 28.13 11.98
N ASP A 235 3.95 28.71 12.85
CA ASP A 235 3.80 28.38 14.27
C ASP A 235 3.10 27.03 14.53
N GLN A 236 2.53 26.43 13.49
CA GLN A 236 1.83 25.15 13.58
C GLN A 236 2.77 23.95 13.39
N LEU A 237 2.38 22.79 13.92
CA LEU A 237 3.12 21.53 13.71
C LEU A 237 3.26 21.22 12.21
N GLN A 238 4.45 20.75 11.79
CA GLN A 238 4.74 20.50 10.37
C GLN A 238 3.72 19.55 9.71
N SER A 239 3.26 18.52 10.44
CA SER A 239 2.24 17.58 9.95
C SER A 239 0.89 18.25 9.68
N VAL A 240 0.47 19.17 10.56
CA VAL A 240 -0.74 19.98 10.40
C VAL A 240 -0.57 20.94 9.21
N ARG A 241 0.57 21.64 9.13
CA ARG A 241 0.88 22.57 8.04
C ARG A 241 0.84 21.93 6.67
N VAL A 242 1.46 20.75 6.50
CA VAL A 242 1.44 20.02 5.21
C VAL A 242 0.00 19.67 4.83
N ARG A 243 -0.81 19.18 5.77
CA ARG A 243 -2.22 18.85 5.52
C ARG A 243 -3.06 20.09 5.19
N ALA A 244 -2.75 21.21 5.83
CA ALA A 244 -3.40 22.49 5.56
C ALA A 244 -3.08 22.99 4.15
N LEU A 245 -1.81 22.90 3.73
CA LEU A 245 -1.39 23.23 2.36
C LEU A 245 -2.02 22.30 1.31
N MET A 246 -2.19 21.00 1.60
CA MET A 246 -2.95 20.08 0.74
C MET A 246 -4.43 20.46 0.63
N ALA A 247 -5.02 20.98 1.71
CA ALA A 247 -6.39 21.47 1.68
C ALA A 247 -6.51 22.77 0.88
N ILE A 248 -5.56 23.71 1.03
CA ILE A 248 -5.50 24.94 0.22
C ILE A 248 -5.37 24.61 -1.26
N ASP A 249 -4.45 23.72 -1.64
CA ASP A 249 -4.28 23.24 -3.02
C ASP A 249 -5.58 22.67 -3.61
N ALA A 250 -6.29 21.89 -2.81
CA ALA A 250 -7.54 21.28 -3.22
C ALA A 250 -8.72 22.26 -3.39
N LEU A 251 -8.64 23.46 -2.81
CA LEU A 251 -9.73 24.45 -2.76
C LEU A 251 -9.46 25.71 -3.59
N SER A 252 -8.20 26.11 -3.75
CA SER A 252 -7.82 27.38 -4.36
C SER A 252 -7.05 27.17 -5.66
N PRO A 253 -7.49 27.77 -6.80
CA PRO A 253 -6.69 27.79 -8.01
C PRO A 253 -5.39 28.57 -7.81
N GLU A 254 -5.31 29.49 -6.85
CA GLU A 254 -4.14 30.32 -6.54
C GLU A 254 -3.21 29.70 -5.48
N ALA A 255 -3.33 28.41 -5.20
CA ALA A 255 -2.49 27.78 -4.18
C ALA A 255 -1.00 27.71 -4.56
N GLY A 256 -0.65 27.77 -5.85
CA GLY A 256 0.73 27.68 -6.34
C GLY A 256 1.69 28.66 -5.62
N PRO A 257 1.45 29.98 -5.68
CA PRO A 257 2.24 30.96 -4.95
C PRO A 257 2.32 30.72 -3.43
N VAL A 258 1.23 30.27 -2.79
CA VAL A 258 1.20 29.96 -1.35
C VAL A 258 2.12 28.78 -1.03
N LEU A 259 2.09 27.73 -1.84
CA LEU A 259 2.98 26.56 -1.70
C LEU A 259 4.44 26.94 -1.92
N ALA A 260 4.73 27.74 -2.95
CA ALA A 260 6.08 28.23 -3.23
C ALA A 260 6.61 29.08 -2.06
N GLN A 261 5.79 29.97 -1.51
CA GLN A 261 6.18 30.76 -0.35
C GLN A 261 6.42 29.91 0.90
N ALA A 262 5.62 28.87 1.13
CA ALA A 262 5.84 27.92 2.21
C ALA A 262 7.17 27.17 2.06
N ILE A 263 7.59 26.84 0.83
CA ILE A 263 8.90 26.24 0.55
C ILE A 263 10.04 27.22 0.86
N ARG A 264 9.92 28.50 0.45
CA ARG A 264 10.97 29.52 0.65
C ARG A 264 11.21 29.86 2.12
N THR A 265 10.14 29.82 2.92
CA THR A 265 10.17 30.27 4.33
C THR A 265 10.49 29.16 5.33
N SER A 266 10.79 27.94 4.87
CA SER A 266 11.06 26.81 5.75
C SER A 266 12.47 26.29 5.56
N ASP A 267 13.17 26.05 6.68
CA ASP A 267 14.48 25.41 6.67
C ASP A 267 14.40 23.87 6.74
N SER A 268 13.22 23.31 6.99
CA SER A 268 13.02 21.86 7.08
C SER A 268 12.97 21.24 5.69
N LEU A 269 14.03 20.50 5.32
CA LEU A 269 14.06 19.76 4.05
C LEU A 269 12.86 18.82 3.91
N ALA A 270 12.47 18.12 4.98
CA ALA A 270 11.31 17.22 4.97
C ALA A 270 10.02 17.96 4.64
N PHE A 271 9.82 19.15 5.23
CA PHE A 271 8.66 19.99 4.95
C PHE A 271 8.69 20.49 3.50
N ARG A 272 9.82 21.07 3.07
CA ARG A 272 10.00 21.60 1.70
C ARG A 272 9.73 20.53 0.65
N LEU A 273 10.24 19.30 0.83
CA LEU A 273 10.00 18.19 -0.11
C LEU A 273 8.53 17.74 -0.12
N ASN A 274 7.87 17.69 1.03
CA ASN A 274 6.43 17.38 1.07
C ASN A 274 5.60 18.44 0.33
N VAL A 275 5.93 19.73 0.46
CA VAL A 275 5.24 20.82 -0.24
C VAL A 275 5.60 20.85 -1.73
N LEU A 276 6.86 20.60 -2.09
CA LEU A 276 7.31 20.45 -3.48
C LEU A 276 6.52 19.35 -4.19
N ARG A 277 6.24 18.23 -3.51
CA ARG A 277 5.42 17.15 -4.07
C ARG A 277 4.03 17.62 -4.47
N ILE A 278 3.39 18.44 -3.63
CA ILE A 278 2.06 19.02 -3.89
C ILE A 278 2.16 19.98 -5.08
N LEU A 279 3.12 20.91 -5.02
CA LEU A 279 3.34 21.90 -6.08
C LEU A 279 3.59 21.26 -7.45
N ALA A 280 4.45 20.23 -7.52
CA ALA A 280 4.80 19.54 -8.77
C ALA A 280 3.65 18.74 -9.39
N GLN A 281 2.57 18.48 -8.65
CA GLN A 281 1.36 17.82 -9.17
C GLN A 281 0.36 18.81 -9.76
N ARG A 282 0.56 20.12 -9.57
CA ARG A 282 -0.34 21.15 -10.09
C ARG A 282 -0.08 21.43 -11.57
N PRO A 283 -1.12 21.77 -12.36
CA PRO A 283 -0.96 22.17 -13.77
C PRO A 283 -0.04 23.38 -13.96
N ASP A 284 -0.13 24.38 -13.07
CA ASP A 284 0.67 25.61 -13.08
C ASP A 284 1.98 25.49 -12.28
N GLY A 285 2.20 24.36 -11.60
CA GLY A 285 3.30 24.20 -10.66
C GLY A 285 4.68 24.13 -11.31
N ARG A 286 4.76 23.77 -12.60
CA ARG A 286 6.04 23.53 -13.29
C ARG A 286 6.94 24.76 -13.32
N GLU A 287 6.38 25.94 -13.57
CA GLU A 287 7.12 27.20 -13.61
C GLU A 287 7.67 27.55 -12.22
N LEU A 288 6.84 27.40 -11.18
CA LEU A 288 7.23 27.62 -9.79
C LEU A 288 8.28 26.61 -9.30
N VAL A 289 8.24 25.36 -9.79
CA VAL A 289 9.28 24.36 -9.51
C VAL A 289 10.60 24.74 -10.17
N ARG A 290 10.58 25.37 -11.35
CA ARG A 290 11.80 25.82 -12.05
C ARG A 290 12.59 26.84 -11.22
N GLU A 291 11.91 27.76 -10.55
CA GLU A 291 12.55 28.71 -9.64
C GLU A 291 13.41 28.02 -8.56
N PHE A 292 12.99 26.85 -8.09
CA PHE A 292 13.75 26.07 -7.10
C PHE A 292 14.86 25.23 -7.71
N ALA A 293 14.78 24.91 -9.01
CA ALA A 293 15.79 24.14 -9.73
C ALA A 293 17.03 24.96 -10.09
N ASP A 294 16.90 26.29 -10.11
CA ASP A 294 17.98 27.23 -10.45
C ASP A 294 18.94 27.51 -9.27
N GLY A 295 18.71 26.92 -8.10
CA GLY A 295 19.63 27.01 -6.96
C GLY A 295 21.02 26.41 -7.22
N PRO A 296 22.01 26.61 -6.34
CA PRO A 296 23.35 26.04 -6.49
C PRO A 296 23.36 24.54 -6.82
N GLY A 297 24.39 24.09 -7.56
CA GLY A 297 24.52 22.69 -7.99
C GLY A 297 24.64 21.72 -6.82
N ASP A 298 25.15 22.16 -5.68
CA ASP A 298 25.34 21.43 -4.43
C ASP A 298 24.13 21.47 -3.49
N ASP A 299 23.10 22.29 -3.74
CA ASP A 299 21.88 22.30 -2.93
C ASP A 299 21.06 21.01 -3.14
N THR A 300 20.80 20.34 -2.01
CA THR A 300 20.01 19.10 -1.97
C THR A 300 18.57 19.36 -2.43
N PHE A 301 17.96 20.48 -2.05
CA PHE A 301 16.59 20.78 -2.45
C PHE A 301 16.49 21.10 -3.95
N ALA A 302 17.37 21.97 -4.47
CA ALA A 302 17.45 22.26 -5.90
C ALA A 302 17.68 20.99 -6.75
N THR A 303 18.48 20.04 -6.26
CA THR A 303 18.69 18.74 -6.91
C THR A 303 17.37 17.97 -7.08
N VAL A 304 16.52 17.95 -6.04
CA VAL A 304 15.21 17.27 -6.11
C VAL A 304 14.21 18.03 -6.99
N ALA A 305 14.26 19.37 -7.00
CA ALA A 305 13.43 20.17 -7.90
C ALA A 305 13.76 19.89 -9.39
N ARG A 306 15.06 19.79 -9.73
CA ARG A 306 15.50 19.37 -11.08
C ARG A 306 15.01 17.97 -11.45
N PHE A 307 15.07 17.04 -10.50
CA PHE A 307 14.52 15.70 -10.69
C PHE A 307 13.02 15.75 -11.02
N GLU A 308 12.21 16.53 -10.30
CA GLU A 308 10.78 16.66 -10.61
C GLU A 308 10.50 17.18 -12.02
N LEU A 309 11.27 18.17 -12.49
CA LEU A 309 11.13 18.71 -13.84
C LEU A 309 11.51 17.67 -14.92
N ALA A 310 12.61 16.95 -14.72
CA ALA A 310 13.12 15.98 -15.68
C ALA A 310 12.27 14.69 -15.73
N ARG A 311 11.81 14.21 -14.57
CA ARG A 311 11.02 12.98 -14.40
C ARG A 311 9.77 12.95 -15.26
N GLN A 312 9.13 14.10 -15.50
CA GLN A 312 7.95 14.17 -16.35
C GLN A 312 8.23 13.75 -17.79
N ALA A 313 9.41 14.10 -18.33
CA ALA A 313 9.83 13.75 -19.69
C ALA A 313 10.47 12.35 -19.79
N GLY A 314 11.08 11.86 -18.70
CA GLY A 314 11.84 10.62 -18.69
C GLY A 314 13.18 10.73 -19.41
N GLY A 315 13.75 9.60 -19.84
CA GLY A 315 14.99 9.54 -20.61
C GLY A 315 16.26 9.88 -19.81
N GLU A 316 17.34 10.21 -20.53
CA GLU A 316 18.67 10.35 -19.96
C GLU A 316 18.76 11.48 -18.92
N THR A 317 18.14 12.64 -19.18
CA THR A 317 18.11 13.75 -18.22
C THR A 317 17.43 13.38 -16.91
N ALA A 318 16.34 12.60 -16.97
CA ALA A 318 15.67 12.08 -15.78
C ALA A 318 16.59 11.10 -15.02
N GLN A 319 17.25 10.18 -15.73
CA GLN A 319 18.20 9.25 -15.13
C GLN A 319 19.36 9.97 -14.41
N GLN A 320 19.95 10.98 -15.07
CA GLN A 320 21.05 11.76 -14.49
C GLN A 320 20.62 12.53 -13.24
N THR A 321 19.43 13.12 -13.24
CA THR A 321 18.90 13.85 -12.07
C THR A 321 18.53 12.92 -10.92
N VAL A 322 17.98 11.73 -11.19
CA VAL A 322 17.80 10.67 -10.18
C VAL A 322 19.15 10.26 -9.58
N ALA A 323 20.15 10.00 -10.40
CA ALA A 323 21.50 9.62 -9.94
C ALA A 323 22.10 10.70 -9.02
N ARG A 324 21.97 11.97 -9.39
CA ARG A 324 22.44 13.10 -8.55
C ARG A 324 21.66 13.21 -7.24
N ALA A 325 20.34 13.00 -7.26
CA ALA A 325 19.52 13.03 -6.04
C ALA A 325 19.89 11.90 -5.07
N ILE A 326 20.05 10.68 -5.58
CA ILE A 326 20.46 9.51 -4.79
C ILE A 326 21.89 9.68 -4.23
N ALA A 327 22.81 10.23 -5.02
CA ALA A 327 24.20 10.45 -4.60
C ALA A 327 24.35 11.45 -3.43
N ARG A 328 23.27 12.15 -3.04
CA ARG A 328 23.26 12.94 -1.79
C ARG A 328 23.23 12.07 -0.55
N GLU A 329 22.89 10.79 -0.68
CA GLU A 329 22.75 9.81 0.40
C GLU A 329 21.81 10.26 1.53
N HIS A 330 21.03 11.31 1.29
CA HIS A 330 20.14 11.87 2.28
C HIS A 330 18.87 10.98 2.39
N PRO A 331 18.56 10.43 3.57
CA PRO A 331 17.46 9.48 3.76
C PRO A 331 16.11 9.94 3.18
N ILE A 332 15.75 11.20 3.44
CA ILE A 332 14.48 11.80 2.98
C ILE A 332 14.45 11.95 1.45
N VAL A 333 15.59 12.21 0.81
CA VAL A 333 15.67 12.34 -0.66
C VAL A 333 15.51 10.98 -1.32
N ILE A 334 16.13 9.93 -0.77
CA ILE A 334 15.96 8.56 -1.25
C ILE A 334 14.49 8.14 -1.14
N GLU A 335 13.85 8.36 0.01
CA GLU A 335 12.42 8.07 0.19
C GLU A 335 11.53 8.84 -0.79
N TYR A 336 11.88 10.09 -1.07
CA TYR A 336 11.18 10.90 -2.07
C TYR A 336 11.29 10.29 -3.46
N VAL A 337 12.50 9.94 -3.90
CA VAL A 337 12.76 9.30 -5.20
C VAL A 337 12.02 7.96 -5.31
N LEU A 338 12.07 7.11 -4.28
CA LEU A 338 11.38 5.82 -4.27
C LEU A 338 9.85 5.98 -4.33
N THR A 339 9.31 6.97 -3.61
CA THR A 339 7.88 7.28 -3.68
C THR A 339 7.47 7.72 -5.09
N ARG A 340 8.31 8.51 -5.78
CA ARG A 340 8.06 8.91 -7.17
C ARG A 340 8.23 7.78 -8.17
N MET A 341 9.24 6.95 -8.00
CA MET A 341 9.43 5.73 -8.79
C MET A 341 8.18 4.84 -8.68
N GLN A 342 7.64 4.62 -7.48
CA GLN A 342 6.40 3.86 -7.30
C GLN A 342 5.23 4.42 -8.13
N GLN A 343 5.04 5.74 -8.09
CA GLN A 343 3.99 6.40 -8.87
C GLN A 343 4.21 6.25 -10.38
N ASP A 344 5.45 6.40 -10.84
CA ASP A 344 5.79 6.31 -12.26
C ASP A 344 5.73 4.89 -12.81
N VAL A 345 6.19 3.89 -12.05
CA VAL A 345 6.07 2.48 -12.43
C VAL A 345 4.60 2.10 -12.58
N GLN A 346 3.73 2.52 -11.65
CA GLN A 346 2.29 2.28 -11.75
C GLN A 346 1.63 3.01 -12.93
N ALA A 347 2.05 4.24 -13.23
CA ALA A 347 1.42 5.06 -14.25
C ALA A 347 1.96 4.81 -15.68
N ARG A 348 3.23 4.38 -15.81
CA ARG A 348 3.96 4.38 -17.08
C ARG A 348 4.66 3.06 -17.40
N GLY A 349 4.70 2.09 -16.48
CA GLY A 349 5.37 0.81 -16.65
C GLY A 349 6.83 0.97 -17.06
N GLU A 350 7.26 0.24 -18.10
CA GLU A 350 8.62 0.26 -18.63
C GLU A 350 9.15 1.64 -19.02
N LYS A 351 8.30 2.63 -19.32
CA LYS A 351 8.76 4.00 -19.61
C LYS A 351 9.39 4.70 -18.40
N ALA A 352 9.27 4.11 -17.21
CA ALA A 352 9.96 4.54 -15.99
C ALA A 352 11.39 3.95 -15.87
N ASP A 353 11.93 3.30 -16.89
CA ASP A 353 13.24 2.61 -16.82
C ASP A 353 14.45 3.54 -16.55
N PHE A 354 14.28 4.85 -16.69
CA PHE A 354 15.29 5.83 -16.28
C PHE A 354 15.66 5.77 -14.77
N TYR A 355 14.86 5.09 -13.93
CA TYR A 355 15.22 4.81 -12.53
C TYR A 355 16.22 3.65 -12.38
N THR A 356 16.29 2.72 -13.34
CA THR A 356 16.94 1.42 -13.16
C THR A 356 18.41 1.52 -12.81
N ALA A 357 19.22 2.19 -13.65
CA ALA A 357 20.66 2.28 -13.43
C ALA A 357 21.01 3.03 -12.12
N PRO A 358 20.41 4.20 -11.80
CA PRO A 358 20.64 4.88 -10.52
C PRO A 358 20.27 4.03 -9.29
N ILE A 359 19.14 3.32 -9.34
CA ILE A 359 18.67 2.50 -8.21
C ILE A 359 19.54 1.25 -8.05
N LEU A 360 19.96 0.59 -9.13
CA LEU A 360 20.91 -0.51 -9.06
C LEU A 360 22.27 -0.06 -8.49
N LYS A 361 22.74 1.14 -8.85
CA LYS A 361 23.96 1.73 -8.27
C LYS A 361 23.78 1.96 -6.77
N TYR A 362 22.65 2.50 -6.34
CA TYR A 362 22.31 2.67 -4.93
C TYR A 362 22.33 1.34 -4.16
N LEU A 363 21.67 0.31 -4.70
CA LEU A 363 21.60 -1.01 -4.07
C LEU A 363 22.97 -1.66 -3.90
N ARG A 364 23.89 -1.48 -4.85
CA ARG A 364 25.25 -2.02 -4.76
C ARG A 364 26.15 -1.25 -3.79
N GLY A 365 25.81 -0.02 -3.45
CA GLY A 365 26.58 0.82 -2.52
C GLY A 365 26.06 0.81 -1.08
N ILE A 366 24.90 0.20 -0.82
CA ILE A 366 24.29 0.20 0.51
C ILE A 366 24.87 -0.92 1.38
N ASP A 367 25.22 -0.60 2.62
CA ASP A 367 25.61 -1.60 3.61
C ASP A 367 24.36 -2.26 4.19
N VAL A 368 24.06 -3.48 3.73
CA VAL A 368 22.96 -4.29 4.24
C VAL A 368 23.47 -5.18 5.36
N ASN A 369 22.97 -4.95 6.57
CA ASN A 369 23.23 -5.84 7.70
C ASN A 369 21.97 -6.67 8.02
N PRO A 370 21.97 -8.01 7.83
CA PRO A 370 20.82 -8.86 8.13
C PRO A 370 20.47 -8.92 9.61
N GLY A 371 21.45 -8.72 10.49
CA GLY A 371 21.27 -8.73 11.95
C GLY A 371 20.69 -7.42 12.50
N GLN A 372 20.65 -6.36 11.70
CA GLN A 372 20.15 -5.04 12.11
C GLN A 372 19.17 -4.50 11.08
N MET A 373 17.88 -4.53 11.40
CA MET A 373 16.83 -3.93 10.57
C MET A 373 16.94 -2.39 10.63
N SER A 374 17.74 -1.81 9.74
CA SER A 374 17.89 -0.37 9.60
C SER A 374 16.83 0.22 8.65
N PRO A 375 16.51 1.52 8.74
CA PRO A 375 15.69 2.21 7.74
C PRO A 375 16.28 2.09 6.32
N ALA A 376 17.59 1.94 6.19
CA ALA A 376 18.28 1.74 4.92
C ALA A 376 17.89 0.40 4.26
N ASN A 377 17.78 -0.68 5.05
CA ASN A 377 17.27 -1.97 4.58
C ASN A 377 15.82 -1.85 4.06
N GLY A 378 14.99 -1.05 4.74
CA GLY A 378 13.62 -0.77 4.30
C GLY A 378 13.57 -0.09 2.92
N ARG A 379 14.44 0.90 2.68
CA ARG A 379 14.56 1.61 1.39
C ARG A 379 15.11 0.70 0.30
N ALA A 380 16.13 -0.11 0.60
CA ALA A 380 16.67 -1.10 -0.34
C ALA A 380 15.60 -2.14 -0.73
N ALA A 381 14.81 -2.62 0.24
CA ALA A 381 13.73 -3.57 -0.06
C ALA A 381 12.64 -2.95 -0.93
N MET A 382 12.28 -1.68 -0.69
CA MET A 382 11.36 -0.95 -1.57
C MET A 382 11.95 -0.75 -2.97
N ALA A 383 13.22 -0.37 -3.08
CA ALA A 383 13.92 -0.23 -4.35
C ALA A 383 13.92 -1.53 -5.17
N VAL A 384 14.26 -2.67 -4.55
CA VAL A 384 14.20 -3.99 -5.19
C VAL A 384 12.77 -4.32 -5.64
N GLN A 385 11.78 -4.08 -4.79
CA GLN A 385 10.38 -4.33 -5.15
C GLN A 385 9.97 -3.52 -6.37
N LEU A 386 10.32 -2.23 -6.41
CA LEU A 386 9.99 -1.34 -7.52
C LEU A 386 10.71 -1.72 -8.82
N LEU A 387 11.96 -2.17 -8.75
CA LEU A 387 12.66 -2.74 -9.92
C LEU A 387 11.97 -4.02 -10.43
N GLY A 388 11.52 -4.89 -9.52
CA GLY A 388 10.76 -6.08 -9.88
C GLY A 388 9.36 -5.78 -10.44
N GLU A 389 8.73 -4.70 -10.00
CA GLU A 389 7.45 -4.21 -10.55
C GLU A 389 7.63 -3.53 -11.91
N LEU A 390 8.75 -2.81 -12.11
CA LEU A 390 9.13 -2.19 -13.39
C LEU A 390 9.44 -3.21 -14.47
N ASP A 391 10.19 -4.25 -14.11
CA ASP A 391 10.40 -5.46 -14.91
C ASP A 391 11.03 -5.29 -16.30
N SER A 392 11.70 -4.16 -16.53
CA SER A 392 12.46 -3.91 -17.75
C SER A 392 13.62 -4.93 -17.90
N PRO A 393 14.14 -5.14 -19.13
CA PRO A 393 15.29 -6.01 -19.35
C PRO A 393 16.50 -5.66 -18.46
N ASP A 394 16.79 -4.36 -18.30
CA ASP A 394 17.91 -3.90 -17.49
C ASP A 394 17.65 -4.07 -15.99
N ALA A 395 16.42 -3.88 -15.52
CA ALA A 395 16.05 -4.13 -14.13
C ALA A 395 16.15 -5.62 -13.80
N ARG A 396 15.63 -6.49 -14.67
CA ARG A 396 15.74 -7.96 -14.54
C ARG A 396 17.19 -8.40 -14.49
N LYS A 397 18.01 -7.92 -15.42
CA LYS A 397 19.45 -8.24 -15.47
C LYS A 397 20.16 -7.76 -14.20
N GLY A 398 19.93 -6.52 -13.78
CA GLY A 398 20.55 -5.98 -12.57
C GLY A 398 20.16 -6.72 -11.30
N LEU A 399 18.88 -7.14 -11.18
CA LEU A 399 18.41 -7.97 -10.07
C LEU A 399 19.00 -9.39 -10.13
N TRP A 400 19.13 -9.96 -11.33
CA TRP A 400 19.80 -11.24 -11.54
C TRP A 400 21.27 -11.18 -11.09
N ASP A 401 21.99 -10.14 -11.47
CA ASP A 401 23.40 -9.96 -11.09
C ASP A 401 23.56 -9.92 -9.56
N ILE A 402 22.64 -9.28 -8.84
CA ILE A 402 22.62 -9.27 -7.37
C ILE A 402 22.33 -10.67 -6.82
N LEU A 403 21.36 -11.39 -7.39
CA LEU A 403 21.01 -12.75 -6.96
C LEU A 403 22.08 -13.79 -7.30
N ALA A 404 22.92 -13.53 -8.30
CA ALA A 404 24.04 -14.37 -8.70
C ALA A 404 25.28 -14.22 -7.78
N GLN A 405 25.27 -13.26 -6.86
CA GLN A 405 26.32 -13.12 -5.84
C GLN A 405 26.35 -14.32 -4.88
N GLY A 406 27.42 -14.40 -4.08
CA GLY A 406 27.60 -15.46 -3.08
C GLY A 406 26.41 -15.56 -2.12
N ASP A 407 26.08 -16.77 -1.69
CA ASP A 407 24.89 -17.01 -0.86
C ASP A 407 24.93 -16.33 0.53
N THR A 408 26.11 -15.94 0.99
CA THR A 408 26.33 -15.19 2.23
C THR A 408 26.06 -13.68 2.08
N ASP A 409 25.83 -13.18 0.86
CA ASP A 409 25.63 -11.76 0.61
C ASP A 409 24.30 -11.27 1.23
N PRO A 410 24.32 -10.34 2.18
CA PRO A 410 23.12 -9.74 2.76
C PRO A 410 22.16 -9.13 1.74
N LEU A 411 22.69 -8.49 0.69
CA LEU A 411 21.89 -7.85 -0.34
C LEU A 411 21.13 -8.89 -1.18
N LYS A 412 21.71 -10.09 -1.39
CA LYS A 412 21.02 -11.21 -2.03
C LYS A 412 19.81 -11.67 -1.21
N GLN A 413 19.96 -11.82 0.10
CA GLN A 413 18.87 -12.23 0.99
C GLN A 413 17.75 -11.19 1.03
N LEU A 414 18.11 -9.91 1.16
CA LEU A 414 17.18 -8.79 1.11
C LEU A 414 16.45 -8.76 -0.24
N THR A 415 17.19 -8.93 -1.34
CA THR A 415 16.63 -8.94 -2.69
C THR A 415 15.60 -10.05 -2.84
N ALA A 416 15.91 -11.28 -2.44
CA ALA A 416 14.96 -12.40 -2.50
C ALA A 416 13.69 -12.14 -1.65
N GLY A 417 13.85 -11.64 -0.42
CA GLY A 417 12.72 -11.31 0.45
C GLY A 417 11.86 -10.15 -0.08
N ALA A 418 12.47 -9.16 -0.73
CA ALA A 418 11.77 -8.06 -1.36
C ALA A 418 11.01 -8.49 -2.63
N LEU A 419 11.61 -9.33 -3.47
CA LEU A 419 10.97 -9.87 -4.68
C LEU A 419 9.76 -10.75 -4.36
N TYR A 420 9.79 -11.46 -3.23
CA TYR A 420 8.60 -12.18 -2.74
C TYR A 420 7.37 -11.25 -2.57
N ARG A 421 7.58 -9.98 -2.18
CA ARG A 421 6.50 -8.98 -2.02
C ARG A 421 6.12 -8.26 -3.32
N CYS A 422 6.86 -8.45 -4.40
CA CYS A 422 6.54 -7.87 -5.71
C CYS A 422 5.20 -8.38 -6.21
N LYS A 423 4.40 -7.56 -6.90
CA LYS A 423 3.13 -8.00 -7.51
C LYS A 423 3.33 -8.72 -8.83
N ASN A 424 4.46 -8.47 -9.50
CA ASN A 424 4.77 -9.09 -10.78
C ASN A 424 5.16 -10.56 -10.60
N ARG A 425 4.35 -11.46 -11.15
CA ARG A 425 4.58 -12.92 -11.07
C ARG A 425 5.71 -13.40 -11.99
N GLN A 426 6.05 -12.64 -13.03
CA GLN A 426 7.09 -13.04 -13.98
C GLN A 426 8.50 -12.97 -13.35
N ILE A 427 8.68 -12.16 -12.31
CA ILE A 427 9.95 -12.04 -11.58
C ILE A 427 10.32 -13.32 -10.83
N ALA A 428 9.37 -14.25 -10.66
CA ALA A 428 9.58 -15.50 -9.95
C ALA A 428 10.69 -16.37 -10.57
N SER A 429 10.91 -16.28 -11.89
CA SER A 429 11.98 -17.03 -12.57
C SER A 429 13.37 -16.67 -12.04
N LEU A 430 13.59 -15.44 -11.57
CA LEU A 430 14.87 -14.99 -11.03
C LEU A 430 15.26 -15.75 -9.75
N LEU A 431 14.29 -16.22 -8.96
CA LEU A 431 14.56 -16.96 -7.72
C LEU A 431 14.62 -18.48 -7.89
N ARG A 432 14.39 -19.02 -9.09
CA ARG A 432 14.50 -20.48 -9.32
C ARG A 432 15.83 -21.08 -8.87
N PRO A 433 17.01 -20.50 -9.18
CA PRO A 433 18.28 -21.06 -8.72
C PRO A 433 18.41 -21.13 -7.19
N SER A 434 17.70 -20.26 -6.48
CA SER A 434 17.77 -20.15 -5.01
C SER A 434 16.96 -21.24 -4.27
N LEU A 435 16.20 -22.07 -4.97
CA LEU A 435 15.55 -23.26 -4.38
C LEU A 435 16.57 -24.26 -3.80
N GLY A 436 17.75 -24.36 -4.40
CA GLY A 436 18.85 -25.22 -3.97
C GLY A 436 19.79 -24.58 -2.94
N SER A 437 19.55 -23.32 -2.55
CA SER A 437 20.46 -22.58 -1.66
C SER A 437 20.64 -23.29 -0.31
N PRO A 438 21.84 -23.30 0.29
CA PRO A 438 22.03 -23.81 1.65
C PRO A 438 21.31 -22.93 2.70
N PHE A 439 20.96 -21.68 2.36
CA PHE A 439 20.36 -20.73 3.28
C PHE A 439 18.82 -20.88 3.35
N PRO A 440 18.25 -21.16 4.53
CA PRO A 440 16.80 -21.39 4.67
C PRO A 440 15.92 -20.24 4.16
N ASN A 441 16.29 -18.99 4.45
CA ASN A 441 15.49 -17.82 4.05
C ASN A 441 15.39 -17.69 2.53
N LEU A 442 16.50 -17.88 1.81
CA LEU A 442 16.53 -17.85 0.35
C LEU A 442 15.63 -18.94 -0.23
N ARG A 443 15.70 -20.16 0.30
CA ARG A 443 14.83 -21.27 -0.13
C ARG A 443 13.35 -20.96 0.12
N ILE A 444 13.02 -20.44 1.31
CA ILE A 444 11.64 -20.09 1.69
C ILE A 444 11.08 -19.04 0.72
N TYR A 445 11.75 -17.90 0.55
CA TYR A 445 11.26 -16.84 -0.34
C TYR A 445 11.13 -17.29 -1.79
N SER A 446 12.08 -18.12 -2.26
CA SER A 446 12.04 -18.69 -3.60
C SER A 446 10.85 -19.64 -3.78
N ALA A 447 10.65 -20.56 -2.84
CA ALA A 447 9.54 -21.51 -2.87
C ALA A 447 8.19 -20.81 -2.83
N LEU A 448 8.02 -19.82 -1.95
CA LEU A 448 6.77 -19.06 -1.83
C LEU A 448 6.52 -18.19 -3.07
N LEU A 449 7.54 -17.52 -3.62
CA LEU A 449 7.37 -16.71 -4.83
C LEU A 449 6.99 -17.57 -6.04
N LEU A 450 7.67 -18.70 -6.25
CA LEU A 450 7.39 -19.64 -7.33
C LEU A 450 6.02 -20.32 -7.16
N GLY A 451 5.67 -20.71 -5.92
CA GLY A 451 4.36 -21.26 -5.58
C GLY A 451 3.22 -20.29 -5.87
N ARG A 452 3.38 -19.01 -5.48
CA ARG A 452 2.44 -17.93 -5.81
C ARG A 452 2.29 -17.73 -7.32
N ALA A 453 3.36 -17.93 -8.07
CA ALA A 453 3.36 -17.87 -9.54
C ALA A 453 2.85 -19.16 -10.20
N GLY A 454 2.53 -20.20 -9.42
CA GLY A 454 2.02 -21.48 -9.90
C GLY A 454 3.05 -22.37 -10.60
N ARG A 455 4.35 -22.17 -10.33
CA ARG A 455 5.44 -22.93 -10.98
C ARG A 455 5.64 -24.28 -10.29
N THR A 456 5.47 -25.40 -11.02
CA THR A 456 5.53 -26.76 -10.45
C THR A 456 6.89 -27.10 -9.87
N SER A 457 7.96 -26.50 -10.39
CA SER A 457 9.30 -26.52 -9.78
C SER A 457 9.36 -26.11 -8.29
N ALA A 458 8.36 -25.39 -7.76
CA ALA A 458 8.29 -25.07 -6.33
C ALA A 458 7.85 -26.24 -5.44
N ILE A 459 7.15 -27.24 -5.99
CA ILE A 459 6.46 -28.30 -5.21
C ILE A 459 7.41 -28.99 -4.22
N PRO A 460 8.60 -29.49 -4.62
CA PRO A 460 9.49 -30.17 -3.67
C PRO A 460 9.90 -29.28 -2.49
N ALA A 461 10.12 -27.98 -2.72
CA ALA A 461 10.47 -27.05 -1.68
C ALA A 461 9.27 -26.71 -0.77
N LEU A 462 8.09 -26.54 -1.34
CA LEU A 462 6.85 -26.31 -0.58
C LEU A 462 6.48 -27.51 0.30
N LEU A 463 6.68 -28.74 -0.18
CA LEU A 463 6.49 -29.96 0.60
C LEU A 463 7.42 -30.01 1.82
N ARG A 464 8.70 -29.69 1.63
CA ARG A 464 9.65 -29.57 2.75
C ARG A 464 9.22 -28.50 3.75
N LEU A 465 8.65 -27.38 3.30
CA LEU A 465 8.12 -26.36 4.20
C LEU A 465 6.92 -26.89 5.00
N GLN A 466 6.02 -27.66 4.38
CA GLN A 466 4.88 -28.28 5.06
C GLN A 466 5.31 -29.22 6.20
N GLU A 467 6.47 -29.87 6.08
CA GLU A 467 7.03 -30.76 7.09
C GLU A 467 7.69 -30.02 8.27
N LEU A 468 7.96 -28.71 8.15
CA LEU A 468 8.56 -27.92 9.23
C LEU A 468 7.53 -27.63 10.33
N SER A 469 7.60 -28.39 11.43
CA SER A 469 6.63 -28.31 12.55
C SER A 469 6.85 -27.14 13.53
N ARG A 470 7.45 -26.02 13.13
CA ARG A 470 7.83 -24.97 14.10
C ARG A 470 6.70 -23.95 14.31
N GLN A 471 6.33 -23.76 15.59
CA GLN A 471 5.31 -22.81 16.08
C GLN A 471 5.51 -21.34 15.64
N ASN A 472 6.69 -20.97 15.10
CA ASN A 472 7.05 -19.59 14.76
C ASN A 472 7.03 -19.26 13.25
N GLN A 473 6.44 -20.11 12.40
CA GLN A 473 6.35 -19.88 10.94
C GLN A 473 4.94 -20.12 10.37
N ALA A 474 3.90 -19.81 11.15
CA ALA A 474 2.52 -20.09 10.75
C ALA A 474 2.10 -19.36 9.46
N ASP A 475 2.67 -18.21 9.15
CA ASP A 475 2.47 -17.47 7.90
C ASP A 475 3.11 -18.19 6.69
N VAL A 476 4.36 -18.62 6.80
CA VAL A 476 5.06 -19.42 5.78
C VAL A 476 4.33 -20.73 5.52
N LEU A 477 3.92 -21.43 6.59
CA LEU A 477 3.15 -22.67 6.50
C LEU A 477 1.79 -22.43 5.86
N THR A 478 1.08 -21.35 6.22
CA THR A 478 -0.20 -20.96 5.60
C THR A 478 -0.04 -20.82 4.10
N LEU A 479 0.97 -20.09 3.65
CA LEU A 479 1.21 -19.84 2.23
C LEU A 479 1.64 -21.10 1.49
N ALA A 480 2.54 -21.89 2.08
CA ALA A 480 2.99 -23.13 1.47
C ALA A 480 1.83 -24.13 1.29
N ASN A 481 1.00 -24.31 2.32
CA ASN A 481 -0.19 -25.16 2.25
C ASN A 481 -1.20 -24.64 1.22
N TRP A 482 -1.45 -23.33 1.19
CA TRP A 482 -2.36 -22.75 0.20
C TRP A 482 -1.87 -22.98 -1.24
N TYR A 483 -0.58 -22.72 -1.51
CA TYR A 483 -0.02 -22.91 -2.84
C TYR A 483 -0.01 -24.38 -3.27
N LEU A 484 0.27 -25.32 -2.37
CA LEU A 484 0.14 -26.76 -2.66
C LEU A 484 -1.30 -27.13 -3.07
N LEU A 485 -2.32 -26.62 -2.38
CA LEU A 485 -3.73 -26.85 -2.73
C LEU A 485 -4.11 -26.26 -4.09
N LYS A 486 -3.57 -25.08 -4.43
CA LYS A 486 -3.77 -24.45 -5.75
C LYS A 486 -3.14 -25.28 -6.86
N MET A 487 -1.89 -25.68 -6.66
CA MET A 487 -1.12 -26.44 -7.65
C MET A 487 -1.65 -27.87 -7.82
N SER A 488 -2.32 -28.44 -6.80
CA SER A 488 -3.01 -29.73 -6.90
C SER A 488 -4.40 -29.65 -7.55
N GLY A 489 -4.91 -28.43 -7.81
CA GLY A 489 -6.28 -28.21 -8.28
C GLY A 489 -7.38 -28.54 -7.26
N GLN A 490 -7.03 -28.68 -5.97
CA GLN A 490 -7.99 -29.06 -4.91
C GLN A 490 -8.49 -27.87 -4.08
N SER A 491 -7.97 -26.66 -4.31
CA SER A 491 -8.29 -25.46 -3.53
C SER A 491 -9.79 -25.21 -3.34
N LYS A 492 -10.61 -25.34 -4.40
CA LYS A 492 -12.07 -25.12 -4.34
C LYS A 492 -12.77 -26.10 -3.40
N LYS A 493 -12.46 -27.39 -3.54
CA LYS A 493 -13.02 -28.45 -2.69
C LYS A 493 -12.59 -28.26 -1.24
N THR A 494 -11.33 -27.85 -1.01
CA THR A 494 -10.86 -27.52 0.33
C THR A 494 -11.60 -26.31 0.90
N VAL A 495 -11.81 -25.24 0.12
CA VAL A 495 -12.58 -24.06 0.56
C VAL A 495 -13.98 -24.45 1.02
N GLU A 496 -14.69 -25.31 0.28
CA GLU A 496 -16.01 -25.82 0.67
C GLU A 496 -15.97 -26.54 2.04
N LYS A 497 -14.99 -27.43 2.24
CA LYS A 497 -14.79 -28.11 3.53
C LYS A 497 -14.48 -27.12 4.66
N LEU A 498 -13.62 -26.14 4.41
CA LEU A 498 -13.27 -25.13 5.40
C LEU A 498 -14.49 -24.32 5.83
N VAL A 499 -15.32 -23.90 4.87
CA VAL A 499 -16.58 -23.19 5.14
C VAL A 499 -17.49 -24.02 6.05
N GLN A 500 -17.63 -25.32 5.79
CA GLN A 500 -18.45 -26.21 6.63
C GLN A 500 -17.88 -26.39 8.05
N SER A 501 -16.57 -26.27 8.22
CA SER A 501 -15.91 -26.41 9.54
C SER A 501 -15.98 -25.16 10.42
N ILE A 502 -16.25 -23.99 9.83
CA ILE A 502 -16.34 -22.71 10.54
C ILE A 502 -17.70 -22.63 11.22
N LYS A 503 -17.69 -22.48 12.55
CA LYS A 503 -18.88 -22.33 13.39
C LYS A 503 -19.26 -20.88 13.66
#